data_AF-A0A3D1IDB4-F1
#
_entry.id   AF-A0A3D1IDB4-F1
#
_cell.length_a   1.000
_cell.length_b   1.000
_cell.length_c   1.000
_cell.angle_alpha   90.00
_cell.angle_beta   90.00
_cell.angle_gamma   90.00
#
_symmetry.space_group_name_H-M   'P 1'
#
loop_
_entity.id
_entity.type
_entity.pdbx_description
1 polymer ?
#
loop_
_entity_poly.entity_id
_entity_poly.type
_entity_poly.pdbx_seq_one_letter_code
_entity_poly.pdbx_strand_id
1 'polypeptide(L)'
;KVGKGTTAGVDEFVMDLGRCMFCNLCVEACPFDAIYMGDRYEFAVTEKEGSVLRIVDLAQGGPENARRNVETLMRLQAEAAEKAKPGESPKPQARPAEEGA
;
A
#
# COMPACT_ATOMS: atom_id res chain seq x y z
N LYS A 1 -13.74 -2.96 9.78
CA LYS A 1 -14.93 -2.12 9.43
C LYS A 1 -14.45 -1.05 8.46
N VAL A 2 -14.74 -1.15 7.16
CA VAL A 2 -14.36 -0.11 6.19
C VAL A 2 -15.34 1.06 6.34
N GLY A 3 -14.90 2.10 7.05
CA GLY A 3 -15.63 3.34 7.25
C GLY A 3 -15.59 4.24 6.02
N LYS A 4 -16.63 5.04 5.84
CA LYS A 4 -16.78 6.00 4.74
C LYS A 4 -16.01 7.29 5.09
N GLY A 5 -14.86 7.54 4.46
CA GLY A 5 -14.06 8.77 4.62
C GLY A 5 -12.54 8.59 4.54
N THR A 6 -11.78 9.68 4.54
CA THR A 6 -10.30 9.75 4.45
C THR A 6 -9.55 9.27 5.72
N THR A 7 -10.28 8.82 6.74
CA THR A 7 -9.74 8.38 8.04
C THR A 7 -10.27 7.01 8.46
N ALA A 8 -10.62 6.16 7.50
CA ALA A 8 -10.86 4.74 7.76
C ALA A 8 -9.54 3.98 7.62
N GLY A 9 -8.87 3.73 8.74
CA GLY A 9 -7.70 2.86 8.79
C GLY A 9 -8.06 1.42 8.38
N VAL A 10 -7.14 0.75 7.70
CA VAL A 10 -7.22 -0.67 7.39
C VAL A 10 -6.43 -1.41 8.49
N ASP A 11 -7.12 -2.24 9.27
CA ASP A 11 -6.47 -3.03 10.34
C ASP A 11 -5.57 -4.14 9.75
N GLU A 12 -5.94 -4.68 8.58
CA GLU A 12 -5.24 -5.78 7.93
C GLU A 12 -5.31 -5.66 6.40
N PHE A 13 -4.16 -5.79 5.72
CA PHE A 13 -4.06 -5.87 4.26
C PHE A 13 -3.34 -7.14 3.86
N VAL A 14 -4.03 -7.98 3.08
CA VAL A 14 -3.55 -9.29 2.62
C VAL A 14 -3.82 -9.45 1.13
N MET A 15 -2.85 -9.96 0.39
CA MET A 15 -2.96 -10.29 -1.02
C MET A 15 -2.69 -11.80 -1.21
N ASP A 16 -3.67 -12.52 -1.74
CA ASP A 16 -3.51 -13.94 -2.11
C ASP A 16 -3.07 -14.04 -3.58
N LEU A 17 -1.81 -14.36 -3.81
CA LEU A 17 -1.23 -14.56 -5.14
C LEU A 17 -1.84 -15.74 -5.88
N GLY A 18 -2.42 -16.73 -5.17
CA GLY A 18 -3.15 -17.83 -5.79
C GLY A 18 -4.49 -17.40 -6.40
N ARG A 19 -4.98 -16.21 -6.06
CA ARG A 19 -6.22 -15.61 -6.59
C ARG A 19 -5.97 -14.34 -7.41
N CYS A 20 -4.80 -13.73 -7.27
CA CYS A 20 -4.41 -12.54 -8.01
C CYS A 20 -4.27 -12.87 -9.51
N MET A 21 -4.87 -12.06 -10.37
CA MET A 21 -4.74 -12.19 -11.83
C MET A 21 -3.67 -11.28 -12.43
N PHE A 22 -2.90 -10.58 -11.59
CA PHE A 22 -1.85 -9.64 -12.01
C PHE A 22 -2.32 -8.57 -13.01
N CYS A 23 -3.57 -8.12 -12.89
CA CYS A 23 -4.21 -7.20 -13.82
C CYS A 23 -3.95 -5.71 -13.52
N ASN A 24 -3.15 -5.39 -12.51
CA ASN A 24 -2.80 -4.03 -12.09
C ASN A 24 -3.96 -3.12 -11.60
N LEU A 25 -5.21 -3.60 -11.56
CA LEU A 25 -6.37 -2.80 -11.11
C LEU A 25 -6.23 -2.24 -9.68
N CYS A 26 -5.53 -2.94 -8.78
CA CYS A 26 -5.29 -2.45 -7.42
C CYS A 26 -4.39 -1.21 -7.37
N VAL A 27 -3.45 -1.10 -8.31
CA VAL A 27 -2.52 0.04 -8.43
C VAL A 27 -3.26 1.27 -8.94
N GLU A 28 -4.12 1.10 -9.94
CA GLU A 28 -4.95 2.18 -10.49
C GLU A 28 -6.03 2.65 -9.51
N ALA A 29 -6.63 1.70 -8.78
CA ALA A 29 -7.66 2.03 -7.80
C ALA A 29 -7.12 2.74 -6.56
N CYS A 30 -5.80 2.69 -6.30
CA CYS A 30 -5.21 3.28 -5.10
C CYS A 30 -5.05 4.80 -5.28
N PRO A 31 -5.82 5.64 -4.56
CA PRO A 31 -5.72 7.10 -4.69
C PRO A 31 -4.46 7.68 -4.03
N PHE A 32 -3.70 6.85 -3.33
CA PHE A 32 -2.57 7.27 -2.49
C PHE A 32 -1.24 6.69 -2.96
N ASP A 33 -1.23 5.97 -4.09
CA ASP A 33 -0.05 5.24 -4.60
C ASP A 33 0.65 4.37 -3.53
N ALA A 34 -0.12 3.80 -2.62
CA ALA A 34 0.40 2.95 -1.54
C ALA A 34 0.85 1.57 -2.05
N ILE A 35 0.42 1.18 -3.25
CA ILE A 35 0.70 -0.12 -3.87
C ILE A 35 1.16 0.10 -5.31
N TYR A 36 2.19 -0.64 -5.72
CA TYR A 36 2.72 -0.68 -7.08
C TYR A 36 3.07 -2.13 -7.45
N MET A 37 3.09 -2.43 -8.75
CA MET A 37 3.52 -3.73 -9.26
C MET A 37 5.02 -3.69 -9.51
N GLY A 38 5.77 -4.53 -8.79
CA GLY A 38 7.21 -4.66 -8.97
C GLY A 38 7.58 -5.60 -10.11
N ASP A 39 8.87 -5.81 -10.28
CA ASP A 39 9.49 -6.70 -11.28
C ASP A 39 9.75 -8.13 -10.75
N ARG A 40 9.52 -8.37 -9.45
CA ARG A 40 9.66 -9.72 -8.87
C ARG A 40 8.55 -10.65 -9.39
N TYR A 41 8.91 -11.82 -9.90
CA TYR A 41 7.98 -12.83 -10.40
C TYR A 41 8.18 -14.24 -9.78
N GLU A 42 9.23 -14.43 -8.99
CA GLU A 42 9.60 -15.74 -8.43
C GLU A 42 8.89 -16.04 -7.10
N PHE A 43 7.56 -16.15 -7.13
CA PHE A 43 6.71 -16.41 -5.95
C PHE A 43 6.21 -17.86 -5.86
N ALA A 44 6.89 -18.80 -6.50
CA ALA A 44 6.48 -20.21 -6.47
C ALA A 44 6.59 -20.77 -5.05
N VAL A 45 5.49 -21.36 -4.57
CA VAL A 45 5.38 -22.01 -3.27
C VAL A 45 4.74 -23.38 -3.43
N THR A 46 5.06 -24.32 -2.55
CA THR A 46 4.49 -25.68 -2.59
C THR A 46 3.19 -25.78 -1.79
N GLU A 47 3.07 -25.00 -0.71
CA GLU A 47 1.90 -24.95 0.14
C GLU A 47 1.05 -23.71 -0.17
N LYS A 48 -0.26 -23.86 -0.07
CA LYS A 48 -1.21 -22.78 -0.40
C LYS A 48 -1.02 -21.56 0.51
N GLU A 49 -0.70 -21.77 1.78
CA GLU A 49 -0.50 -20.70 2.75
C GLU A 49 0.67 -19.78 2.34
N GLY A 50 1.63 -20.31 1.55
CA GLY A 50 2.74 -19.53 1.02
C GLY A 50 2.33 -18.52 -0.06
N SER A 51 1.15 -18.65 -0.68
CA SER A 51 0.69 -17.69 -1.69
C SER A 51 0.04 -16.46 -1.08
N VAL A 52 -0.14 -16.44 0.24
CA VAL A 52 -0.82 -15.36 0.97
C VAL A 52 0.23 -14.39 1.52
N LEU A 53 0.29 -13.19 0.95
CA LEU A 53 1.19 -12.12 1.36
C LEU A 53 0.48 -11.13 2.27
N ARG A 54 1.07 -10.83 3.43
CA ARG A 54 0.62 -9.75 4.31
C ARG A 54 1.34 -8.45 3.96
N ILE A 55 0.87 -7.34 4.52
CA ILE A 55 1.49 -6.02 4.32
C ILE A 55 3.02 -6.00 4.55
N VAL A 56 3.52 -6.80 5.50
CA VAL A 56 4.96 -6.92 5.79
C VAL A 56 5.74 -7.64 4.69
N ASP A 57 5.10 -8.56 3.98
CA ASP A 57 5.68 -9.33 2.87
C ASP A 57 5.67 -8.50 1.57
N LEU A 58 4.66 -7.64 1.44
CA LEU A 58 4.49 -6.68 0.33
C LEU A 58 5.38 -5.44 0.46
N ALA A 59 5.86 -5.15 1.67
CA ALA A 59 6.83 -4.08 1.87
C ALA A 59 8.13 -4.38 1.12
N GLN A 60 8.54 -3.43 0.30
CA GLN A 60 9.73 -3.53 -0.55
C GLN A 60 10.96 -3.80 0.33
N GLY A 61 11.61 -4.96 0.14
CA GLY A 61 12.78 -5.38 0.92
C GLY A 61 12.49 -6.15 2.22
N GLY A 62 11.27 -6.65 2.42
CA GLY A 62 10.93 -7.56 3.52
C GLY A 62 10.66 -6.86 4.87
N PRO A 63 10.59 -7.62 5.97
CA PRO A 63 10.04 -7.14 7.24
C PRO A 63 10.84 -6.00 7.88
N GLU A 64 12.15 -5.91 7.65
CA GLU A 64 12.97 -4.79 8.13
C GLU A 64 12.61 -3.48 7.41
N ASN A 65 12.50 -3.54 6.09
CA ASN A 65 12.11 -2.38 5.30
C ASN A 65 10.64 -2.00 5.55
N ALA A 66 9.75 -2.96 5.85
CA ALA A 66 8.40 -2.68 6.32
C ALA A 66 8.40 -1.79 7.57
N ARG A 67 9.24 -2.12 8.57
CA ARG A 67 9.37 -1.32 9.80
C ARG A 67 9.88 0.07 9.50
N ARG A 68 10.92 0.21 8.68
CA ARG A 68 11.47 1.50 8.27
C ARG A 68 10.45 2.34 7.51
N ASN A 69 9.65 1.72 6.64
CA ASN A 69 8.61 2.42 5.89
C ASN A 69 7.50 2.93 6.83
N VAL A 70 7.10 2.13 7.82
CA VAL A 70 6.14 2.57 8.86
C VAL A 70 6.70 3.72 9.69
N GLU A 71 7.96 3.63 10.13
CA GLU A 71 8.63 4.71 10.87
C GLU A 71 8.72 6.00 10.04
N THR A 72 9.10 5.88 8.77
CA THR A 72 9.18 6.99 7.83
C THR A 72 7.80 7.63 7.63
N LEU A 73 6.76 6.81 7.43
CA LEU A 73 5.38 7.27 7.29
C LEU A 73 4.91 8.03 8.55
N MET A 74 5.18 7.50 9.73
CA MET A 74 4.85 8.14 11.01
C MET A 74 5.53 9.50 11.15
N ARG A 75 6.82 9.60 10.80
CA ARG A 75 7.56 10.87 10.79
C ARG A 75 6.95 11.85 9.79
N LEU A 76 6.72 11.42 8.55
CA LEU A 76 6.15 12.27 7.51
C LEU A 76 4.74 12.75 7.88
N GLN A 77 3.93 11.91 8.53
CA GLN A 77 2.61 12.30 9.03
C GLN A 77 2.70 13.31 10.18
N ALA A 78 3.66 13.15 11.09
CA ALA A 78 3.91 14.14 12.16
C ALA A 78 4.36 15.49 11.58
N GLU A 79 5.30 15.48 10.63
CA GLU A 79 5.76 16.68 9.92
C GLU A 79 4.63 17.33 9.10
N ALA A 80 3.78 16.52 8.46
CA ALA A 80 2.63 17.00 7.70
C ALA A 80 1.53 17.55 8.60
N ALA A 81 1.32 16.97 9.79
CA ALA A 81 0.39 17.48 10.80
C ALA A 81 0.86 18.82 11.38
N GLU A 82 2.16 19.01 11.60
CA GLU A 82 2.73 20.29 12.03
C GLU A 82 2.55 21.38 10.96
N LYS A 83 2.66 21.00 9.69
CA LYS A 83 2.51 21.90 8.53
C LYS A 83 1.07 22.07 8.06
N ALA A 84 0.12 21.30 8.60
CA ALA A 84 -1.28 21.36 8.23
C ALA A 84 -1.93 22.63 8.78
N LYS A 85 -2.66 23.36 7.92
CA LYS A 85 -3.54 24.45 8.37
C LYS A 85 -4.69 23.86 9.19
N PRO A 86 -5.25 24.60 10.17
CA PRO A 86 -6.37 24.10 10.97
C PRO A 86 -7.52 23.67 10.05
N GLY A 87 -7.83 22.37 10.03
CA GLY A 87 -8.97 21.80 9.31
C GLY A 87 -8.68 21.03 8.02
N GLU A 88 -7.43 20.92 7.54
CA GLU A 88 -7.12 20.22 6.28
C GLU A 88 -6.23 18.99 6.49
N SER A 89 -6.71 17.79 6.09
CA SER A 89 -5.90 16.57 6.06
C SER A 89 -4.98 16.58 4.83
N PRO A 90 -3.69 16.23 4.97
CA PRO A 90 -2.76 16.20 3.83
C PRO A 90 -3.28 15.25 2.75
N LYS A 91 -3.59 15.77 1.56
CA LYS A 91 -3.95 14.94 0.40
C LYS A 91 -2.70 14.17 -0.04
N PRO A 92 -2.71 12.82 -0.02
CA PRO A 92 -1.66 12.07 -0.68
C PRO A 92 -1.80 12.34 -2.17
N GLN A 93 -0.71 12.73 -2.81
CA GLN A 93 -0.74 13.13 -4.21
C GLN A 93 -1.02 11.86 -5.04
N ALA A 94 -2.18 11.81 -5.69
CA ALA A 94 -2.49 10.77 -6.66
C ALA A 94 -1.60 10.97 -7.90
N ARG A 95 -1.05 9.88 -8.46
CA ARG A 95 -0.50 9.89 -9.81
C ARG A 95 -1.50 10.55 -10.77
N PRO A 96 -1.07 11.45 -11.67
CA PRO A 96 -1.90 11.79 -12.82
C PRO A 96 -2.26 10.50 -13.55
N ALA A 97 -3.53 10.35 -13.91
CA ALA A 97 -3.98 9.23 -14.73
C ALA A 97 -3.23 9.33 -16.07
N GLU A 98 -2.18 8.54 -16.25
CA GLU A 98 -1.57 8.37 -17.55
C GLU A 98 -2.58 7.61 -18.41
N GLU A 99 -3.05 8.25 -19.48
CA GLU A 99 -3.92 7.62 -20.48
C GLU A 99 -3.19 6.38 -21.00
N GLY A 100 -3.78 5.22 -20.74
CA GLY A 100 -3.19 3.91 -20.96
C GLY A 100 -2.66 3.68 -22.37
N ALA A 101 -1.57 2.93 -22.44
CA ALA A 101 -1.10 2.26 -23.65
C ALA A 101 -1.82 0.91 -23.83
#